data_AF-X0TE89-F1
#
_entry.id   AF-X0TE89-F1
#
_cell.length_a   1.000
_cell.length_b   1.000
_cell.length_c   1.000
_cell.angle_alpha   90.00
_cell.angle_beta   90.00
_cell.angle_gamma   90.00
#
_symmetry.space_group_name_H-M   'P 1'
#
loop_
_entity.id
_entity.type
_entity.pdbx_description
1 polymer ?
#
loop_
_entity_poly.entity_id
_entity_poly.type
_entity_poly.pdbx_seq_one_letter_code
_entity_poly.pdbx_strand_id
1 'polypeptide(L)'
;MIKLRLIIIVSLLWVCPTYTSAQESTFSPDPIKQNAVKIISIFKDNSTNTVFGFVFNEDSNFLNIVTVFEVIRSSLHGKARNTTIYFHDGYLTSDFELIKFIPEINLALIRIKKPVNYNWNPNFKSVGATKNDIVWILGRNGEWNDPTEEYVGQVSEANGEEIRIDFSHSKIGILGALLIDEGKIAGFVVNDQGFQITVLPIGQILLNVYRWLDLKWEDYPLNLPYFILGGSTGIMLPIANSSSGGKIWPPNYNSLFFEVGIFRNFSICF
;
A
#
# COMPACT_ATOMS: atom_id res chain seq x y z
N MET A 1 6.36 -38.30 80.46
CA MET A 1 6.74 -38.77 79.11
C MET A 1 5.98 -37.94 78.08
N ILE A 2 6.69 -37.09 77.36
CA ILE A 2 6.16 -36.12 76.39
C ILE A 2 6.12 -36.82 75.02
N LYS A 3 4.97 -36.84 74.34
CA LYS A 3 4.87 -37.32 72.94
C LYS A 3 4.27 -36.24 72.03
N LEU A 4 5.21 -35.60 71.34
CA LEU A 4 5.19 -34.95 70.02
C LEU A 4 3.82 -34.75 69.34
N ARG A 5 3.45 -33.48 69.13
CA ARG A 5 2.42 -33.06 68.16
C ARG A 5 3.08 -32.95 66.78
N LEU A 6 2.53 -33.68 65.81
CA LEU A 6 2.88 -33.63 64.40
C LEU A 6 2.36 -32.31 63.79
N ILE A 7 3.26 -31.40 63.44
CA ILE A 7 2.91 -30.16 62.71
C ILE A 7 3.07 -30.48 61.23
N ILE A 8 1.95 -30.56 60.51
CA ILE A 8 1.93 -30.67 59.05
C ILE A 8 2.11 -29.25 58.49
N ILE A 9 3.30 -28.97 57.97
CA ILE A 9 3.59 -27.76 57.20
C ILE A 9 3.04 -28.00 55.79
N VAL A 10 1.89 -27.42 55.49
CA VAL A 10 1.34 -27.36 54.13
C VAL A 10 2.10 -26.27 53.38
N SER A 11 3.09 -26.68 52.60
CA SER A 11 3.84 -25.80 51.70
C SER A 11 2.91 -25.31 50.58
N LEU A 12 2.50 -24.04 50.69
CA LEU A 12 1.85 -23.32 49.59
C LEU A 12 2.86 -23.19 48.44
N LEU A 13 2.72 -24.02 47.41
CA LEU A 13 3.39 -23.84 46.13
C LEU A 13 2.75 -22.62 45.45
N TRP A 14 3.40 -21.47 45.60
CA TRP A 14 3.18 -20.30 44.76
C TRP A 14 3.52 -20.68 43.32
N VAL A 15 2.49 -20.95 42.52
CA VAL A 15 2.59 -21.01 41.07
C VAL A 15 2.80 -19.57 40.60
N CYS A 16 4.07 -19.17 40.43
CA CYS A 16 4.36 -17.95 39.70
C CYS A 16 3.76 -18.08 38.29
N PRO A 17 2.86 -17.19 37.86
CA PRO A 17 2.51 -17.11 36.45
C PRO A 17 3.81 -16.79 35.69
N THR A 18 4.30 -17.75 34.92
CA THR A 18 5.34 -17.48 33.93
C THR A 18 4.75 -16.48 32.97
N TYR A 19 5.15 -15.22 33.11
CA TYR A 19 4.96 -14.19 32.10
C TYR A 19 5.59 -14.74 30.83
N THR A 20 4.75 -15.26 29.94
CA THR A 20 5.15 -15.52 28.56
C THR A 20 5.42 -14.14 27.99
N SER A 21 6.69 -13.76 27.90
CA SER A 21 7.11 -12.63 27.10
C SER A 21 6.48 -12.82 25.72
N ALA A 22 5.60 -11.89 25.33
CA ALA A 22 5.05 -11.86 23.99
C ALA A 22 6.22 -11.99 23.03
N GLN A 23 6.23 -13.08 22.27
CA GLN A 23 7.27 -13.37 21.31
C GLN A 23 7.17 -12.25 20.26
N GLU A 24 8.09 -11.30 20.34
CA GLU A 24 8.23 -10.21 19.38
C GLU A 24 8.46 -10.88 18.03
N SER A 25 7.39 -10.96 17.24
CA SER A 25 7.45 -11.61 15.93
C SER A 25 8.41 -10.78 15.09
N THR A 26 9.60 -11.31 14.86
CA THR A 26 10.61 -10.73 13.99
C THR A 26 10.05 -10.81 12.58
N PHE A 27 9.36 -9.75 12.16
CA PHE A 27 8.76 -9.66 10.84
C PHE A 27 9.88 -9.70 9.78
N SER A 28 9.85 -10.68 8.88
CA SER A 28 10.74 -10.73 7.71
C SER A 28 10.01 -10.20 6.47
N PRO A 29 10.52 -9.15 5.80
CA PRO A 29 9.96 -8.61 4.58
C PRO A 29 10.32 -9.40 3.32
N ASP A 30 11.09 -10.49 3.45
CA ASP A 30 11.60 -11.26 2.31
C ASP A 30 10.50 -11.70 1.32
N PRO A 31 9.29 -12.11 1.76
CA PRO A 31 8.21 -12.44 0.81
C PRO A 31 7.71 -11.27 -0.03
N ILE A 32 7.87 -10.02 0.44
CA ILE A 32 7.47 -8.82 -0.33
C ILE A 32 8.59 -8.34 -1.23
N LYS A 33 9.85 -8.48 -0.81
CA LYS A 33 11.01 -8.04 -1.62
C LYS A 33 11.01 -8.65 -3.02
N GLN A 34 10.49 -9.88 -3.17
CA GLN A 34 10.32 -10.53 -4.47
C GLN A 34 9.36 -9.76 -5.41
N ASN A 35 8.35 -9.08 -4.86
CA ASN A 35 7.44 -8.25 -5.67
C ASN A 35 7.97 -6.83 -5.86
N ALA A 36 8.93 -6.38 -5.06
CA ALA A 36 9.51 -5.04 -5.18
C ALA A 36 10.52 -4.99 -6.33
N VAL A 37 10.54 -3.86 -7.05
CA VAL A 37 11.56 -3.55 -8.06
C VAL A 37 12.17 -2.20 -7.78
N LYS A 38 13.46 -2.07 -8.10
CA LYS A 38 14.18 -0.80 -8.16
C LYS A 38 14.27 -0.36 -9.62
N ILE A 39 14.03 0.91 -9.90
CA ILE A 39 14.04 1.42 -11.27
C ILE A 39 14.96 2.63 -11.32
N ILE A 40 15.95 2.57 -12.20
CA ILE A 40 16.93 3.63 -12.41
C ILE A 40 16.70 4.21 -13.80
N SER A 41 16.45 5.51 -13.86
CA SER A 41 16.30 6.25 -15.11
C SER A 41 17.46 7.22 -15.32
N ILE A 42 17.94 7.27 -16.56
CA ILE A 42 18.97 8.18 -17.03
C ILE A 42 18.32 9.15 -18.01
N PHE A 43 18.39 10.46 -17.74
CA PHE A 43 17.80 11.50 -18.58
C PHE A 43 18.78 12.05 -19.62
N LYS A 44 18.30 12.99 -20.45
CA LYS A 44 19.09 13.58 -21.54
C LYS A 44 20.32 14.35 -21.06
N ASP A 45 20.23 14.96 -19.89
CA ASP A 45 21.31 15.68 -19.22
C ASP A 45 22.27 14.76 -18.43
N ASN A 46 22.11 13.44 -18.55
CA ASN A 46 22.79 12.40 -17.77
C ASN A 46 22.50 12.43 -16.26
N SER A 47 21.52 13.21 -15.81
CA SER A 47 20.99 13.04 -14.45
C SER A 47 20.38 11.64 -14.31
N THR A 48 20.47 11.12 -13.09
CA THR A 48 19.91 9.82 -12.73
C THR A 48 18.85 9.97 -11.68
N ASN A 49 17.73 9.28 -11.83
CA ASN A 49 16.72 9.16 -10.79
C ASN A 49 16.53 7.69 -10.45
N THR A 50 16.50 7.39 -9.15
CA THR A 50 16.25 6.05 -8.64
C THR A 50 14.95 6.07 -7.88
N VAL A 51 14.01 5.25 -8.32
CA VAL A 51 12.70 5.08 -7.71
C VAL A 51 12.41 3.59 -7.53
N PHE A 52 11.25 3.30 -6.94
CA PHE A 52 10.80 1.93 -6.75
C PHE A 52 9.44 1.67 -7.41
N GLY A 53 9.13 0.39 -7.52
CA GLY A 53 7.88 -0.12 -8.06
C GLY A 53 7.57 -1.47 -7.43
N PHE A 54 6.43 -2.04 -7.82
CA PHE A 54 6.11 -3.42 -7.48
C PHE A 54 5.39 -4.15 -8.61
N VAL A 55 5.61 -5.45 -8.68
CA VAL A 55 4.87 -6.36 -9.56
C VAL A 55 3.46 -6.52 -9.00
N PHE A 56 2.50 -5.96 -9.73
CA PHE A 56 1.08 -6.01 -9.37
C PHE A 56 0.46 -7.35 -9.74
N ASN A 57 0.71 -7.82 -10.95
CA ASN A 57 0.23 -9.12 -11.42
C ASN A 57 1.17 -9.74 -12.46
N GLU A 58 1.00 -11.04 -12.60
CA GLU A 58 1.52 -11.83 -13.71
C GLU A 58 0.38 -12.14 -14.69
N ASP A 59 0.60 -11.86 -15.96
CA ASP A 59 -0.29 -12.26 -17.05
C ASP A 59 0.53 -13.02 -18.09
N SER A 60 0.28 -14.34 -18.19
CA SER A 60 0.97 -15.23 -19.10
C SER A 60 2.50 -15.18 -18.91
N ASN A 61 3.25 -14.64 -19.88
CA ASN A 61 4.71 -14.50 -19.80
C ASN A 61 5.14 -13.04 -19.54
N PHE A 62 4.24 -12.22 -18.98
CA PHE A 62 4.49 -10.82 -18.70
C PHE A 62 4.23 -10.48 -17.23
N LEU A 63 5.00 -9.54 -16.72
CA LEU A 63 4.78 -8.92 -15.41
C LEU A 63 4.29 -7.50 -15.66
N ASN A 64 3.19 -7.11 -14.99
CA ASN A 64 2.78 -5.71 -14.96
C ASN A 64 3.25 -5.09 -13.64
N ILE A 65 3.97 -3.99 -13.76
CA ILE A 65 4.66 -3.31 -12.67
C ILE A 65 4.02 -1.94 -12.50
N VAL A 66 3.63 -1.65 -11.26
CA VAL A 66 3.23 -0.30 -10.84
C VAL A 66 4.47 0.45 -10.39
N THR A 67 4.63 1.68 -10.88
CA THR A 67 5.73 2.58 -10.53
C THR A 67 5.25 4.03 -10.53
N VAL A 68 6.10 4.95 -10.10
CA VAL A 68 5.86 6.39 -10.27
C VAL A 68 6.00 6.80 -11.72
N PHE A 69 5.16 7.72 -12.20
CA PHE A 69 5.25 8.25 -13.58
C PHE A 69 6.56 9.00 -13.83
N GLU A 70 7.09 9.65 -12.78
CA GLU A 70 8.31 10.45 -12.86
C GLU A 70 9.53 9.67 -13.37
N VAL A 71 9.54 8.33 -13.21
CA VAL A 71 10.60 7.46 -13.72
C VAL A 71 10.70 7.50 -15.24
N ILE A 72 9.58 7.70 -15.92
CA ILE A 72 9.51 7.75 -17.38
C ILE A 72 9.72 9.19 -17.87
N ARG A 73 9.14 10.14 -17.12
CA ARG A 73 9.20 11.55 -17.46
C ARG A 73 9.22 12.40 -16.19
N SER A 74 10.35 13.05 -15.95
CA SER A 74 10.50 14.04 -14.89
C SER A 74 10.06 15.42 -15.37
N SER A 75 9.46 16.20 -14.48
CA SER A 75 9.17 17.62 -14.70
C SER A 75 10.45 18.45 -14.89
N LEU A 76 11.53 18.05 -14.20
CA LEU A 76 12.82 18.73 -14.23
C LEU A 76 13.69 18.31 -15.42
N HIS A 77 13.76 17.00 -15.69
CA HIS A 77 14.72 16.43 -16.64
C HIS A 77 14.08 15.96 -17.97
N GLY A 78 12.76 16.05 -18.09
CA GLY A 78 12.02 15.60 -19.26
C GLY A 78 11.92 14.07 -19.36
N LYS A 79 11.84 13.54 -20.59
CA LYS A 79 11.71 12.10 -20.83
C LYS A 79 13.05 11.38 -20.59
N ALA A 80 13.01 10.26 -19.88
CA ALA A 80 14.16 9.39 -19.69
C ALA A 80 14.69 8.88 -21.04
N ARG A 81 16.03 8.86 -21.19
CA ARG A 81 16.72 8.26 -22.34
C ARG A 81 16.84 6.75 -22.17
N ASN A 82 17.14 6.31 -20.95
CA ASN A 82 17.23 4.91 -20.60
C ASN A 82 16.56 4.69 -19.24
N THR A 83 15.93 3.54 -19.07
CA THR A 83 15.34 3.10 -17.81
C THR A 83 15.70 1.63 -17.63
N THR A 84 16.21 1.27 -16.46
CA THR A 84 16.58 -0.10 -16.12
C THR A 84 15.84 -0.49 -14.85
N ILE A 85 15.17 -1.63 -14.92
CA ILE A 85 14.40 -2.24 -13.83
C ILE A 85 15.25 -3.34 -13.24
N TYR A 86 15.44 -3.32 -11.93
CA TYR A 86 16.22 -4.26 -11.13
C TYR A 86 15.31 -4.99 -10.18
N PHE A 87 15.40 -6.32 -10.22
CA PHE A 87 14.72 -7.21 -9.28
C PHE A 87 15.66 -7.54 -8.12
N HIS A 88 15.07 -7.90 -6.99
CA HIS A 88 15.83 -8.25 -5.79
C HIS A 88 16.75 -9.47 -5.98
N ASP A 89 16.38 -10.40 -6.88
CA ASP A 89 17.18 -11.58 -7.23
C ASP A 89 18.38 -11.27 -8.16
N GLY A 90 18.57 -10.01 -8.53
CA GLY A 90 19.63 -9.55 -9.42
C GLY A 90 19.27 -9.55 -10.91
N TYR A 91 18.07 -10.03 -11.29
CA TYR A 91 17.62 -9.86 -12.68
C TYR A 91 17.42 -8.37 -13.01
N LEU A 92 17.75 -7.99 -14.24
CA LEU A 92 17.50 -6.65 -14.75
C LEU A 92 17.01 -6.66 -16.19
N THR A 93 16.24 -5.64 -16.55
CA THR A 93 15.81 -5.39 -17.93
C THR A 93 15.67 -3.89 -18.20
N SER A 94 15.90 -3.50 -19.45
CA SER A 94 15.55 -2.18 -19.98
C SER A 94 14.46 -2.25 -21.04
N ASP A 95 13.95 -3.44 -21.34
CA ASP A 95 12.86 -3.65 -22.28
C ASP A 95 11.53 -3.70 -21.51
N PHE A 96 10.70 -2.68 -21.76
CA PHE A 96 9.38 -2.53 -21.15
C PHE A 96 8.43 -1.75 -22.07
N GLU A 97 7.14 -2.02 -21.90
CA GLU A 97 6.05 -1.28 -22.52
C GLU A 97 5.38 -0.39 -21.47
N LEU A 98 5.17 0.90 -21.77
CA LEU A 98 4.31 1.76 -20.95
C LEU A 98 2.84 1.51 -21.35
N ILE A 99 2.06 0.94 -20.43
CA ILE A 99 0.66 0.61 -20.66
C ILE A 99 -0.23 1.84 -20.44
N LYS A 100 -0.15 2.44 -19.23
CA LYS A 100 -0.95 3.60 -18.80
C LYS A 100 -0.24 4.40 -17.72
N PHE A 101 -0.66 5.65 -17.51
CA PHE A 101 -0.18 6.52 -16.45
C PHE A 101 -1.22 7.60 -16.07
N ILE A 102 -1.10 8.14 -14.85
CA ILE A 102 -1.82 9.30 -14.33
C ILE A 102 -0.78 10.28 -13.77
N PRO A 103 -0.42 11.34 -14.50
CA PRO A 103 0.56 12.31 -14.03
C PRO A 103 0.16 12.97 -12.71
N GLU A 104 -1.13 13.22 -12.49
CA GLU A 104 -1.67 13.99 -11.36
C GLU A 104 -1.43 13.30 -10.01
N ILE A 105 -1.39 11.96 -10.00
CA ILE A 105 -1.09 11.16 -8.80
C ILE A 105 0.25 10.43 -8.92
N ASN A 106 1.09 10.85 -9.88
CA ASN A 106 2.40 10.29 -10.16
C ASN A 106 2.40 8.75 -10.29
N LEU A 107 1.43 8.16 -11.00
CA LEU A 107 1.28 6.71 -11.13
C LEU A 107 1.48 6.24 -12.57
N ALA A 108 2.17 5.13 -12.76
CA ALA A 108 2.35 4.48 -14.05
C ALA A 108 2.28 2.96 -13.94
N LEU A 109 1.80 2.34 -15.02
CA LEU A 109 1.78 0.90 -15.22
C LEU A 109 2.66 0.56 -16.42
N ILE A 110 3.70 -0.22 -16.18
CA ILE A 110 4.59 -0.74 -17.22
C ILE A 110 4.46 -2.26 -17.29
N ARG A 111 4.82 -2.83 -18.42
CA ARG A 111 4.81 -4.26 -18.68
C ARG A 111 6.19 -4.71 -19.13
N ILE A 112 6.67 -5.82 -18.59
CA ILE A 112 7.91 -6.47 -19.03
C ILE A 112 7.69 -7.95 -19.30
N LYS A 113 8.61 -8.56 -20.04
CA LYS A 113 8.68 -10.02 -20.13
C LYS A 113 9.10 -10.61 -18.77
N LYS A 114 8.42 -11.66 -18.33
CA LYS A 114 8.71 -12.38 -17.09
C LYS A 114 10.10 -13.04 -17.16
N PRO A 115 10.96 -12.86 -16.14
CA PRO A 115 12.22 -13.60 -16.02
C PRO A 115 11.94 -15.08 -15.78
N VAL A 116 12.77 -15.97 -16.33
CA VAL A 116 12.54 -17.44 -16.31
C VAL A 116 12.37 -18.00 -14.90
N ASN A 117 13.13 -17.49 -13.92
CA ASN A 117 13.12 -17.99 -12.54
C ASN A 117 12.37 -17.07 -11.57
N TYR A 118 11.61 -16.11 -12.10
CA TYR A 118 10.83 -15.21 -11.27
C TYR A 118 9.55 -15.90 -10.79
N ASN A 119 9.26 -15.80 -9.50
CA ASN A 119 7.99 -16.23 -8.92
C ASN A 119 7.26 -15.01 -8.37
N TRP A 120 6.08 -14.71 -8.92
CA TRP A 120 5.27 -13.63 -8.40
C TRP A 120 4.53 -14.09 -7.13
N ASN A 121 4.54 -13.27 -6.07
CA ASN A 121 3.74 -13.53 -4.88
C ASN A 121 2.37 -12.83 -4.99
N PRO A 122 1.25 -13.55 -5.23
CA PRO A 122 -0.07 -12.92 -5.33
C PRO A 122 -0.63 -12.45 -3.97
N ASN A 123 -0.10 -12.93 -2.84
CA ASN A 123 -0.54 -12.57 -1.50
C ASN A 123 0.27 -11.38 -0.95
N PHE A 124 0.31 -10.29 -1.70
CA PHE A 124 1.12 -9.12 -1.34
C PHE A 124 0.33 -7.97 -0.71
N LYS A 125 -1.01 -7.97 -0.78
CA LYS A 125 -1.83 -6.78 -0.43
C LYS A 125 -2.25 -6.77 1.04
N SER A 126 -2.03 -5.64 1.74
CA SER A 126 -2.60 -5.41 3.08
C SER A 126 -4.07 -5.02 2.96
N VAL A 127 -4.78 -5.09 4.09
CA VAL A 127 -6.09 -4.46 4.28
C VAL A 127 -6.00 -2.92 4.29
N GLY A 128 -4.78 -2.38 4.46
CA GLY A 128 -4.48 -0.95 4.48
C GLY A 128 -4.08 -0.49 5.88
N ALA A 129 -3.24 0.56 5.94
CA ALA A 129 -2.79 1.13 7.20
C ALA A 129 -3.77 2.18 7.70
N THR A 130 -3.96 2.24 9.01
CA THR A 130 -4.83 3.17 9.72
C THR A 130 -4.02 4.16 10.57
N LYS A 131 -4.69 5.20 11.08
CA LYS A 131 -4.03 6.23 11.88
C LYS A 131 -3.38 5.63 13.13
N ASN A 132 -2.14 6.06 13.39
CA ASN A 132 -1.23 5.62 14.44
C ASN A 132 -0.57 4.25 14.21
N ASP A 133 -0.88 3.56 13.12
CA ASP A 133 -0.19 2.30 12.80
C ASP A 133 1.30 2.56 12.56
N ILE A 134 2.08 1.56 12.96
CA ILE A 134 3.51 1.52 12.76
C ILE A 134 3.77 0.77 11.46
N VAL A 135 4.38 1.46 10.50
CA VAL A 135 4.51 1.01 9.12
C VAL A 135 5.95 1.11 8.65
N TRP A 136 6.33 0.23 7.73
CA TRP A 136 7.71 0.11 7.28
C TRP A 136 7.82 0.58 5.84
N ILE A 137 8.92 1.23 5.47
CA ILE A 137 9.15 1.70 4.09
C ILE A 137 10.19 0.82 3.43
N LEU A 138 9.76 0.04 2.43
CA LEU A 138 10.65 -0.78 1.61
C LEU A 138 11.09 0.00 0.37
N GLY A 139 12.37 0.34 0.33
CA GLY A 139 13.00 1.12 -0.74
C GLY A 139 13.38 2.53 -0.26
N ARG A 140 14.66 2.79 -0.07
CA ARG A 140 15.17 4.13 0.31
C ARG A 140 16.62 4.30 -0.13
N ASN A 141 16.96 5.51 -0.56
CA ASN A 141 18.31 5.86 -1.04
C ASN A 141 18.82 4.92 -2.15
N GLY A 142 17.91 4.38 -2.96
CA GLY A 142 18.24 3.43 -4.02
C GLY A 142 18.61 2.02 -3.56
N GLU A 143 18.34 1.67 -2.30
CA GLU A 143 18.58 0.34 -1.75
C GLU A 143 17.28 -0.34 -1.30
N TRP A 144 17.26 -1.67 -1.40
CA TRP A 144 16.24 -2.52 -0.78
C TRP A 144 16.60 -2.68 0.69
N ASN A 145 16.18 -1.71 1.52
CA ASN A 145 16.60 -1.73 2.92
C ASN A 145 15.92 -2.85 3.69
N ASP A 146 16.71 -3.49 4.55
CA ASP A 146 16.18 -4.29 5.62
C ASP A 146 15.50 -3.41 6.65
N PRO A 147 14.50 -3.94 7.34
CA PRO A 147 13.75 -3.14 8.26
C PRO A 147 14.52 -3.02 9.57
N THR A 148 14.86 -1.78 9.87
CA THR A 148 15.46 -1.34 11.11
C THR A 148 14.60 -0.20 11.65
N GLU A 149 14.81 0.18 12.91
CA GLU A 149 14.06 1.29 13.56
C GLU A 149 14.10 2.60 12.74
N GLU A 150 15.12 2.80 11.92
CA GLU A 150 15.29 3.98 11.06
C GLU A 150 14.38 4.00 9.81
N TYR A 151 13.76 2.86 9.48
CA TYR A 151 12.85 2.69 8.34
C TYR A 151 11.38 2.53 8.76
N VAL A 152 11.11 2.76 10.04
CA VAL A 152 9.78 2.73 10.65
C VAL A 152 9.17 4.14 10.64
N GLY A 153 7.96 4.25 10.11
CA GLY A 153 7.14 5.45 10.14
C GLY A 153 5.89 5.24 10.97
N GLN A 154 5.29 6.35 11.42
CA GLN A 154 3.97 6.33 12.02
C GLN A 154 2.96 7.00 11.09
N VAL A 155 1.83 6.34 10.87
CA VAL A 155 0.73 6.92 10.10
C VAL A 155 0.11 8.06 10.89
N SER A 156 0.23 9.29 10.39
CA SER A 156 -0.37 10.48 11.01
C SER A 156 -1.80 10.72 10.56
N GLU A 157 -2.10 10.34 9.32
CA GLU A 157 -3.43 10.39 8.72
C GLU A 157 -3.60 9.25 7.72
N ALA A 158 -4.76 8.62 7.69
CA ALA A 158 -5.11 7.66 6.66
C ALA A 158 -6.58 7.88 6.29
N ASN A 159 -6.82 8.17 5.02
CA ASN A 159 -8.15 8.21 4.43
C ASN A 159 -8.16 7.30 3.19
N GLY A 160 -9.34 7.11 2.60
CA GLY A 160 -9.47 6.22 1.44
C GLY A 160 -8.71 6.68 0.19
N GLU A 161 -8.15 7.90 0.18
CA GLU A 161 -7.48 8.53 -0.96
C GLU A 161 -5.96 8.60 -0.76
N GLU A 162 -5.51 8.90 0.45
CA GLU A 162 -4.10 9.07 0.81
C GLU A 162 -3.80 8.60 2.25
N ILE A 163 -2.56 8.14 2.45
CA ILE A 163 -1.95 7.92 3.75
C ILE A 163 -0.82 8.93 3.91
N ARG A 164 -0.81 9.64 5.04
CA ARG A 164 0.27 10.53 5.45
C ARG A 164 1.07 9.89 6.55
N ILE A 165 2.39 9.96 6.40
CA ILE A 165 3.34 9.38 7.36
C ILE A 165 4.21 10.50 7.88
N ASP A 166 4.26 10.61 9.20
CA ASP A 166 5.24 11.44 9.88
C ASP A 166 6.54 10.64 9.96
N PHE A 167 7.56 11.12 9.25
CA PHE A 167 8.85 10.45 9.14
C PHE A 167 9.96 11.40 9.57
N SER A 168 10.67 11.03 10.63
CA SER A 168 11.63 11.90 11.34
C SER A 168 12.98 12.04 10.63
N HIS A 169 13.29 11.18 9.67
CA HIS A 169 14.58 11.17 8.96
C HIS A 169 14.51 11.78 7.56
N SER A 170 15.64 12.26 7.03
CA SER A 170 15.74 12.92 5.72
C SER A 170 15.20 12.05 4.58
N LYS A 171 14.49 12.71 3.65
CA LYS A 171 13.35 12.17 2.89
C LYS A 171 13.61 11.87 1.42
N ILE A 172 14.84 12.09 0.95
CA ILE A 172 15.14 12.01 -0.49
C ILE A 172 15.27 10.54 -0.89
N GLY A 173 14.62 10.17 -2.00
CA GLY A 173 14.89 8.90 -2.68
C GLY A 173 14.05 7.72 -2.18
N ILE A 174 12.80 8.00 -1.78
CA ILE A 174 11.80 6.97 -1.45
C ILE A 174 10.61 6.97 -2.41
N LEU A 175 10.66 7.74 -3.51
CA LEU A 175 9.61 7.71 -4.53
C LEU A 175 9.38 6.29 -5.05
N GLY A 176 8.11 5.91 -5.05
CA GLY A 176 7.63 4.57 -5.39
C GLY A 176 7.97 3.48 -4.38
N ALA A 177 8.54 3.83 -3.23
CA ALA A 177 8.77 2.86 -2.16
C ALA A 177 7.45 2.29 -1.66
N LEU A 178 7.52 1.07 -1.14
CA LEU A 178 6.34 0.35 -0.69
C LEU A 178 6.13 0.60 0.80
N LEU A 179 4.90 0.99 1.15
CA LEU A 179 4.48 1.03 2.53
C LEU A 179 4.07 -0.38 2.95
N ILE A 180 4.75 -0.93 3.94
CA ILE A 180 4.57 -2.29 4.42
C ILE A 180 3.90 -2.28 5.80
N ASP A 181 2.87 -3.10 5.93
CA ASP A 181 2.05 -3.30 7.12
C ASP A 181 1.77 -4.80 7.25
N GLU A 182 2.06 -5.37 8.43
CA GLU A 182 1.94 -6.81 8.71
C GLU A 182 2.50 -7.74 7.62
N GLY A 183 3.60 -7.35 6.97
CA GLY A 183 4.17 -8.14 5.89
C GLY A 183 3.43 -8.13 4.58
N LYS A 184 2.62 -7.10 4.35
CA LYS A 184 1.95 -6.85 3.08
C LYS A 184 2.04 -5.37 2.70
N ILE A 185 1.86 -5.08 1.42
CA ILE A 185 1.87 -3.73 0.85
C ILE A 185 0.55 -3.04 1.23
N ALA A 186 0.63 -2.03 2.09
CA ALA A 186 -0.46 -1.12 2.42
C ALA A 186 -0.55 0.08 1.48
N GLY A 187 0.54 0.45 0.81
CA GLY A 187 0.54 1.59 -0.09
C GLY A 187 1.85 1.80 -0.84
N PHE A 188 1.89 2.90 -1.58
CA PHE A 188 2.96 3.27 -2.50
C PHE A 188 3.28 4.76 -2.38
N VAL A 189 4.55 5.10 -2.13
CA VAL A 189 4.98 6.49 -1.95
C VAL A 189 4.93 7.22 -3.30
N VAL A 190 4.16 8.31 -3.38
CA VAL A 190 4.03 9.11 -4.62
C VAL A 190 4.63 10.50 -4.49
N ASN A 191 4.85 10.95 -3.26
CA ASN A 191 5.50 12.22 -2.95
C ASN A 191 6.36 12.07 -1.69
N ASP A 192 7.65 12.40 -1.82
CA ASP A 192 8.65 12.34 -0.76
C ASP A 192 9.18 13.73 -0.34
N GLN A 193 8.50 14.80 -0.76
CA GLN A 193 8.92 16.17 -0.50
C GLN A 193 8.37 16.73 0.83
N GLY A 194 9.17 17.52 1.55
CA GLY A 194 8.71 18.33 2.69
C GLY A 194 8.70 17.62 4.05
N PHE A 195 7.79 18.01 4.96
CA PHE A 195 7.40 17.40 6.27
C PHE A 195 6.99 15.92 6.29
N GLN A 196 6.22 15.54 5.29
CA GLN A 196 5.34 14.39 5.35
C GLN A 196 5.45 13.63 4.04
N ILE A 197 5.35 12.32 4.14
CA ILE A 197 5.34 11.44 2.97
C ILE A 197 3.88 11.22 2.60
N THR A 198 3.55 11.41 1.32
CA THR A 198 2.24 11.05 0.78
C THR A 198 2.31 9.69 0.12
N VAL A 199 1.43 8.81 0.56
CA VAL A 199 1.33 7.44 0.10
C VAL A 199 -0.05 7.19 -0.49
N LEU A 200 -0.11 6.63 -1.69
CA LEU A 200 -1.36 6.10 -2.24
C LEU A 200 -1.69 4.77 -1.57
N PRO A 201 -2.89 4.59 -0.99
CA PRO A 201 -3.33 3.31 -0.45
C PRO A 201 -3.35 2.24 -1.54
N ILE A 202 -2.98 1.01 -1.19
CA ILE A 202 -2.94 -0.11 -2.14
C ILE A 202 -4.29 -0.30 -2.85
N GLY A 203 -5.41 -0.12 -2.12
CA GLY A 203 -6.76 -0.21 -2.69
C GLY A 203 -6.99 0.75 -3.87
N GLN A 204 -6.51 1.99 -3.78
CA GLN A 204 -6.65 3.00 -4.84
C GLN A 204 -5.79 2.68 -6.05
N ILE A 205 -4.57 2.18 -5.82
CA ILE A 205 -3.67 1.75 -6.89
C ILE A 205 -4.32 0.61 -7.67
N LEU A 206 -4.82 -0.40 -6.95
CA LEU A 206 -5.49 -1.54 -7.56
C LEU A 206 -6.70 -1.08 -8.36
N LEU A 207 -7.60 -0.27 -7.79
CA LEU A 207 -8.76 0.26 -8.50
C LEU A 207 -8.38 0.89 -9.86
N ASN A 208 -7.31 1.68 -9.90
CA ASN A 208 -6.83 2.28 -11.14
C ASN A 208 -6.27 1.25 -12.13
N VAL A 209 -5.42 0.34 -11.67
CA VAL A 209 -4.76 -0.65 -12.52
C VAL A 209 -5.73 -1.67 -13.09
N TYR A 210 -6.68 -2.17 -12.29
CA TYR A 210 -7.73 -3.08 -12.77
C TYR A 210 -8.58 -2.43 -13.88
N ARG A 211 -8.96 -1.16 -13.69
CA ARG A 211 -9.69 -0.38 -14.70
C ARG A 211 -8.89 -0.22 -16.00
N TRP A 212 -7.58 -0.05 -15.92
CA TRP A 212 -6.72 0.07 -17.11
C TRP A 212 -6.58 -1.21 -17.90
N LEU A 213 -6.58 -2.34 -17.20
CA LEU A 213 -6.42 -3.66 -17.80
C LEU A 213 -7.76 -4.32 -18.17
N ASP A 214 -8.89 -3.63 -17.97
CA ASP A 214 -10.25 -4.15 -18.15
C ASP A 214 -10.47 -5.50 -17.43
N LEU A 215 -9.85 -5.64 -16.26
CA LEU A 215 -9.95 -6.85 -15.44
C LEU A 215 -11.26 -6.82 -14.65
N LYS A 216 -11.88 -8.00 -14.50
CA LYS A 216 -13.16 -8.11 -13.78
C LYS A 216 -12.97 -7.81 -12.30
N TRP A 217 -13.91 -7.06 -11.74
CA TRP A 217 -13.94 -6.74 -10.31
C TRP A 217 -14.15 -7.98 -9.42
N GLU A 218 -14.75 -9.04 -9.97
CA GLU A 218 -15.01 -10.32 -9.29
C GLU A 218 -13.72 -11.09 -8.94
N ASP A 219 -12.61 -10.78 -9.62
CA ASP A 219 -11.28 -11.34 -9.31
C ASP A 219 -10.64 -10.67 -8.07
N TYR A 220 -11.36 -9.74 -7.42
CA TYR A 220 -10.91 -9.02 -6.23
C TYR A 220 -11.46 -9.67 -4.94
N PRO A 221 -10.62 -10.25 -4.06
CA PRO A 221 -11.03 -10.53 -2.68
C PRO A 221 -10.99 -9.23 -1.86
N LEU A 222 -12.14 -8.56 -1.70
CA LEU A 222 -12.33 -7.33 -0.93
C LEU A 222 -12.56 -7.71 0.53
N ASN A 223 -11.49 -7.81 1.31
CA ASN A 223 -11.56 -7.41 2.72
C ASN A 223 -10.95 -6.01 2.81
N LEU A 224 -11.56 -5.01 2.16
CA LEU A 224 -11.21 -3.61 2.43
C LEU A 224 -11.97 -3.19 3.69
N PRO A 225 -11.28 -2.82 4.78
CA PRO A 225 -11.93 -2.17 5.90
C PRO A 225 -12.27 -0.75 5.42
N TYR A 226 -13.57 -0.53 5.20
CA TYR A 226 -14.22 0.77 5.12
C TYR A 226 -13.93 1.67 3.91
N PHE A 227 -14.86 1.66 2.95
CA PHE A 227 -15.34 2.93 2.39
C PHE A 227 -16.30 3.55 3.42
N ILE A 228 -15.80 4.38 4.35
CA ILE A 228 -16.68 5.35 5.01
C ILE A 228 -16.90 6.45 3.99
N LEU A 229 -18.06 6.47 3.35
CA LEU A 229 -18.51 7.65 2.63
C LEU A 229 -18.47 8.81 3.62
N GLY A 230 -17.64 9.81 3.35
CA GLY A 230 -17.51 11.03 4.15
C GLY A 230 -18.86 11.73 4.25
N GLY A 231 -19.59 11.42 5.31
CA GLY A 231 -20.84 12.03 5.71
C GLY A 231 -21.02 11.72 7.20
N SER A 232 -21.30 12.73 8.00
CA SER A 232 -21.42 12.67 9.47
C SER A 232 -22.56 11.77 9.99
N THR A 233 -23.18 10.97 9.13
CA THR A 233 -24.18 9.98 9.47
C THR A 233 -23.72 8.64 8.91
N GLY A 234 -23.19 7.79 9.80
CA GLY A 234 -22.84 6.41 9.47
C GLY A 234 -24.07 5.63 9.03
N ILE A 235 -24.29 5.55 7.72
CA ILE A 235 -25.25 4.64 7.11
C ILE A 235 -24.44 3.45 6.58
N MET A 236 -24.53 2.35 7.31
CA MET A 236 -24.01 1.05 6.90
C MET A 236 -24.96 0.48 5.84
N LEU A 237 -24.53 0.41 4.58
CA LEU A 237 -25.30 -0.32 3.56
C LEU A 237 -24.83 -1.78 3.53
N PRO A 238 -25.73 -2.77 3.69
CA PRO A 238 -25.36 -4.17 3.55
C PRO A 238 -24.95 -4.46 2.10
N ILE A 239 -23.85 -5.20 1.93
CA ILE A 239 -23.49 -5.82 0.65
C ILE A 239 -24.53 -6.92 0.40
N ALA A 240 -25.49 -6.65 -0.49
CA ALA A 240 -26.43 -7.65 -0.93
C ALA A 240 -25.71 -8.64 -1.85
N ASN A 241 -25.55 -9.89 -1.39
CA ASN A 241 -25.26 -11.02 -2.26
C ASN A 241 -26.44 -11.22 -3.21
N SER A 242 -26.34 -10.68 -4.42
CA SER A 242 -27.32 -10.85 -5.49
C SER A 242 -26.78 -11.83 -6.52
N SER A 243 -27.30 -13.06 -6.50
CA SER A 243 -27.03 -14.16 -7.42
C SER A 243 -27.71 -14.00 -8.80
N SER A 244 -27.88 -12.78 -9.30
CA SER A 244 -28.43 -12.52 -10.64
C SER A 244 -27.51 -11.59 -11.42
N GLY A 245 -27.00 -12.07 -12.56
CA GLY A 245 -25.97 -11.44 -13.40
C GLY A 245 -26.40 -10.13 -14.06
N GLY A 246 -26.44 -9.05 -13.28
CA GLY A 246 -26.44 -7.67 -13.75
C GLY A 246 -25.08 -7.03 -13.53
N LYS A 247 -24.47 -6.48 -14.60
CA LYS A 247 -23.25 -5.67 -14.49
C LYS A 247 -23.57 -4.41 -13.68
N ILE A 248 -23.08 -4.34 -12.44
CA ILE A 248 -23.12 -3.13 -11.62
C ILE A 248 -21.75 -2.44 -11.78
N TRP A 249 -21.72 -1.38 -12.58
CA TRP A 249 -20.61 -0.44 -12.58
C TRP A 249 -20.81 0.56 -11.43
N PRO A 250 -19.74 1.03 -10.76
CA PRO A 250 -19.89 2.13 -9.80
C PRO A 250 -20.39 3.40 -10.51
N PRO A 251 -21.12 4.29 -9.80
CA PRO A 251 -21.61 5.52 -10.36
C PRO A 251 -20.46 6.40 -10.85
N ASN A 252 -20.70 7.04 -12.00
CA ASN A 252 -19.78 7.94 -12.68
C ASN A 252 -19.63 9.23 -11.86
N TYR A 253 -18.48 9.48 -11.24
CA TYR A 253 -18.24 10.61 -10.32
C TYR A 253 -18.01 11.97 -11.01
N ASN A 254 -18.49 12.16 -12.25
CA ASN A 254 -18.31 13.43 -12.99
C ASN A 254 -19.50 14.40 -12.92
N SER A 255 -20.53 14.17 -12.10
CA SER A 255 -21.60 15.17 -11.95
C SER A 255 -22.45 14.94 -10.69
N LEU A 256 -22.04 15.47 -9.55
CA LEU A 256 -22.95 15.71 -8.42
C LEU A 256 -22.59 17.02 -7.72
N PHE A 257 -23.01 18.13 -8.31
CA PHE A 257 -23.38 19.32 -7.55
C PHE A 257 -24.77 19.03 -6.94
N PHE A 258 -24.85 18.85 -5.62
CA PHE A 258 -26.14 18.87 -4.93
C PHE A 258 -26.40 20.28 -4.40
N GLU A 259 -27.35 20.94 -5.06
CA GLU A 259 -28.04 22.13 -4.58
C GLU A 259 -28.92 21.71 -3.39
N VAL A 260 -28.61 22.21 -2.19
CA VAL A 260 -29.40 21.92 -0.98
C VAL A 260 -30.63 22.84 -0.97
N GLY A 261 -31.73 22.37 -1.55
CA GLY A 261 -33.04 22.98 -1.45
C GLY A 261 -33.68 22.72 -0.08
N ILE A 262 -33.58 23.68 0.83
CA ILE A 262 -34.33 23.69 2.09
C ILE A 262 -35.78 24.12 1.78
N PHE A 263 -36.71 23.17 1.82
CA PHE A 263 -38.15 23.47 1.89
C PHE A 263 -38.45 24.19 3.22
N ARG A 264 -38.85 25.47 3.14
CA ARG A 264 -39.57 26.15 4.23
C ARG A 264 -41.01 26.40 3.78
N ASN A 265 -41.93 25.84 4.57
CA ASN A 265 -43.36 26.13 4.55
C ASN A 265 -43.63 27.63 4.64
N PHE A 266 -44.47 28.15 3.75
CA PHE A 266 -45.29 29.33 4.02
C PHE A 266 -46.72 29.09 3.52
N SER A 267 -47.66 29.15 4.46
CA SER A 267 -49.10 29.21 4.21
C SER A 267 -49.46 30.49 3.47
N ILE A 268 -50.34 30.37 2.48
CA ILE A 268 -51.05 31.49 1.88
C ILE A 268 -52.43 31.55 2.58
N CYS A 269 -52.70 32.63 3.30
CA CYS A 269 -54.07 33.04 3.62
C CYS A 269 -54.64 33.80 2.41
N PHE A 270 -55.95 33.66 2.21
CA PHE A 270 -56.77 34.33 1.18
C PHE A 270 -56.53 35.84 1.06
#